data_AF-A0A133ZQ73-F1
#
_entry.id   AF-A0A133ZQ73-F1
#
_cell.length_a   1.000
_cell.length_b   1.000
_cell.length_c   1.000
_cell.angle_alpha   90.00
_cell.angle_beta   90.00
_cell.angle_gamma   90.00
#
_symmetry.space_group_name_H-M   'P 1'
#
loop_
_entity.id
_entity.type
_entity.pdbx_description
1 polymer ?
#
loop_
_entity_poly.entity_id
_entity_poly.type
_entity_poly.pdbx_seq_one_letter_code
_entity_poly.pdbx_strand_id
1 'polypeptide(L)'
;MAFFRNYKATGTLTYKQRFLFISTVPIYFMIFALIFSPIKEILPGLWQIIIQPDLLITDYIVVGGIGAAFFNAGILTLILLFLLYHFKVEFDRHIVVSSYLIFGFSLFGKNVVNIWLILIGFFVYARLHGYSLKKYIYYGLYGTSLSPAITLVMQIGHKSTVWQLLLATVTGLIIGYVLLPISLHVKSAHKGYSLYNVGFSSGIIATVLVSIFKSFGVDIETRLIWDNSHTALFAVALFVLFIYMVIVAIILDGRSLLPSYMNLLKETGVHGTYKHNYSDAVYIFNMSINGIIATAFVLAAKGDLNGPTIGSIFTIVGFSPAGKHMRNILPVMVGVCISAFMKQWYINDPAPILTLLLSTTLAPIAGEFGVLAGLIAGFLHSSVALNVGIVYRGLNLYNNGFAGGIVAIFMVPVIEAIIEKRNKIKNSRIFMENITDNMIKNETPWNDGIQNGDTLKRVGDSRCEQTYQVSARYLNASGRLFGGDLLSWIDLIGGIAAKRHCNMPVSTVAIDNIHFSKPMYTGDIAVLVANLTHVGNSTMEVRVNSYVEDLATGKRFLVNTAYLVYVALQDDKPHRVPRLIPETDIEKREWFAGETRNEIRKSRRKEGI
;
A
#
# COMPACT_ATOMS: atom_id res chain seq x y z
N MET A 1 -33.83 -7.85 -27.02
CA MET A 1 -32.61 -8.09 -27.83
C MET A 1 -32.08 -6.84 -28.56
N ALA A 2 -32.91 -5.90 -29.05
CA ALA A 2 -32.44 -4.69 -29.74
C ALA A 2 -31.52 -3.78 -28.87
N PHE A 3 -31.75 -3.76 -27.55
CA PHE A 3 -30.97 -2.94 -26.61
C PHE A 3 -29.48 -3.31 -26.55
N PHE A 4 -29.10 -4.58 -26.71
CA PHE A 4 -27.71 -5.04 -26.55
C PHE A 4 -26.98 -5.33 -27.87
N ARG A 5 -27.53 -4.88 -29.02
CA ARG A 5 -26.99 -5.23 -30.34
C ARG A 5 -25.54 -4.78 -30.53
N ASN A 6 -25.19 -3.58 -30.04
CA ASN A 6 -23.83 -3.03 -30.13
C ASN A 6 -22.84 -3.67 -29.13
N TYR A 7 -23.35 -4.24 -28.03
CA TYR A 7 -22.51 -4.78 -26.96
C TYR A 7 -21.69 -6.01 -27.43
N LYS A 8 -22.28 -6.88 -28.25
CA LYS A 8 -21.61 -8.10 -28.75
C LYS A 8 -20.33 -7.83 -29.53
N ALA A 9 -20.19 -6.65 -30.13
CA ALA A 9 -19.00 -6.28 -30.90
C ALA A 9 -17.90 -5.64 -30.04
N THR A 10 -18.27 -4.86 -29.03
CA THR A 10 -17.34 -4.01 -28.28
C THR A 10 -17.09 -4.45 -26.83
N GLY A 11 -17.88 -5.40 -26.32
CA GLY A 11 -17.86 -5.82 -24.90
C GLY A 11 -18.22 -4.69 -23.91
N THR A 12 -18.75 -3.58 -24.42
CA THR A 12 -18.99 -2.36 -23.65
C THR A 12 -20.38 -1.80 -23.95
N LEU A 13 -21.09 -1.42 -22.90
CA LEU A 13 -22.36 -0.72 -22.99
C LEU A 13 -22.11 0.71 -23.47
N THR A 14 -23.07 1.25 -24.23
CA THR A 14 -23.00 2.65 -24.65
C THR A 14 -23.08 3.60 -23.44
N TYR A 15 -22.61 4.84 -23.61
CA TYR A 15 -22.64 5.87 -22.56
C TYR A 15 -24.00 5.97 -21.84
N LYS A 16 -25.09 6.08 -22.60
CA LYS A 16 -26.46 6.16 -22.06
C LYS A 16 -26.86 4.89 -21.31
N GLN A 17 -26.45 3.73 -21.81
CA GLN A 17 -26.77 2.44 -21.19
C GLN A 17 -26.04 2.24 -19.88
N ARG A 18 -24.78 2.69 -19.78
CA ARG A 18 -24.01 2.63 -18.53
C ARG A 18 -24.66 3.46 -17.43
N PHE A 19 -25.07 4.70 -17.74
CA PHE A 19 -25.83 5.54 -16.79
C PHE A 19 -27.18 4.93 -16.41
N LEU A 20 -27.94 4.42 -17.38
CA LEU A 20 -29.23 3.77 -17.08
C LEU A 20 -29.03 2.53 -16.19
N PHE A 21 -27.99 1.74 -16.45
CA PHE A 21 -27.68 0.55 -15.67
C PHE A 21 -27.34 0.89 -14.22
N ILE A 22 -26.44 1.85 -13.96
CA ILE A 22 -26.11 2.20 -12.56
C ILE A 22 -27.28 2.87 -11.83
N SER A 23 -28.20 3.53 -12.54
CA SER A 23 -29.45 4.04 -11.96
C SER A 23 -30.42 2.94 -11.52
N THR A 24 -30.25 1.68 -11.96
CA THR A 24 -31.15 0.59 -11.55
C THR A 24 -31.07 0.28 -10.06
N VAL A 25 -29.91 0.47 -9.42
CA VAL A 25 -29.74 0.23 -7.97
C VAL A 25 -30.56 1.20 -7.11
N PRO A 26 -30.42 2.53 -7.24
CA PRO A 26 -31.25 3.46 -6.46
C PRO A 26 -32.74 3.29 -6.77
N ILE A 27 -33.11 3.04 -8.04
CA ILE A 27 -34.51 2.79 -8.42
C ILE A 27 -35.04 1.51 -7.76
N TYR A 28 -34.26 0.43 -7.76
CA TYR A 28 -34.62 -0.84 -7.12
C TYR A 28 -34.96 -0.64 -5.63
N PHE A 29 -34.12 0.07 -4.89
CA PHE A 29 -34.37 0.30 -3.47
C PHE A 29 -35.49 1.29 -3.19
N MET A 30 -35.73 2.28 -4.06
CA MET A 30 -36.92 3.13 -3.95
C MET A 30 -38.20 2.34 -4.18
N ILE A 31 -38.23 1.43 -5.17
CA ILE A 31 -39.38 0.55 -5.41
C ILE A 31 -39.57 -0.40 -4.23
N PHE A 32 -38.48 -1.01 -3.75
CA PHE A 32 -38.49 -1.87 -2.56
C PHE A 32 -39.06 -1.13 -1.35
N ALA A 33 -38.65 0.11 -1.10
CA ALA A 33 -39.16 0.95 -0.02
C ALA A 33 -40.68 1.19 -0.10
N LEU A 34 -41.23 1.37 -1.31
CA LEU A 34 -42.68 1.56 -1.50
C LEU A 34 -43.51 0.32 -1.14
N ILE A 35 -42.92 -0.88 -1.11
CA ILE A 35 -43.62 -2.11 -0.70
C ILE A 35 -43.89 -2.10 0.82
N PHE A 36 -42.99 -1.49 1.59
CA PHE A 36 -43.00 -1.54 3.06
C PHE A 36 -43.37 -0.22 3.74
N SER A 37 -43.39 0.90 3.01
CA SER A 37 -43.69 2.22 3.58
C SER A 37 -44.68 3.00 2.69
N PRO A 38 -45.83 3.43 3.23
CA PRO A 38 -46.74 4.34 2.54
C PRO A 38 -46.04 5.65 2.16
N ILE A 39 -46.38 6.22 0.99
CA ILE A 39 -45.82 7.50 0.51
C ILE A 39 -46.02 8.64 1.53
N LYS A 40 -47.11 8.59 2.31
CA LYS A 40 -47.43 9.59 3.33
C LYS A 40 -46.41 9.64 4.48
N GLU A 41 -45.70 8.54 4.75
CA GLU A 41 -44.69 8.46 5.82
C GLU A 41 -43.29 8.88 5.34
N ILE A 42 -43.05 8.82 4.03
CA ILE A 42 -41.75 9.12 3.43
C ILE A 42 -41.38 10.60 3.62
N LEU A 43 -42.29 11.53 3.31
CA LEU A 43 -41.99 12.96 3.40
C LEU A 43 -41.68 13.43 4.84
N PRO A 44 -42.47 13.08 5.87
CA PRO A 44 -42.11 13.37 7.26
C PRO A 44 -40.78 12.72 7.67
N GLY A 45 -40.52 11.47 7.28
CA GLY A 45 -39.26 10.79 7.58
C GLY A 45 -38.04 11.45 6.91
N LEU A 46 -38.18 11.93 5.67
CA LEU A 46 -37.13 12.69 4.99
C LEU A 46 -36.81 14.00 5.73
N TRP A 47 -37.84 14.67 6.24
CA TRP A 47 -37.64 15.88 7.05
C TRP A 47 -36.87 15.56 8.34
N GLN A 48 -37.20 14.47 9.03
CA GLN A 48 -36.46 14.01 10.22
C GLN A 48 -34.98 13.75 9.90
N ILE A 49 -34.70 13.07 8.78
CA ILE A 49 -33.32 12.83 8.31
C ILE A 49 -32.55 14.13 8.09
N ILE A 50 -33.19 15.18 7.55
CA ILE A 50 -32.51 16.45 7.26
C ILE A 50 -32.13 17.22 8.53
N ILE A 51 -32.99 17.20 9.55
CA ILE A 51 -32.78 17.97 10.78
C ILE A 51 -31.91 17.23 11.82
N GLN A 52 -31.74 15.92 11.66
CA GLN A 52 -30.98 15.07 12.57
C GLN A 52 -29.45 15.34 12.48
N PRO A 53 -28.71 15.32 13.61
CA PRO A 53 -27.25 15.30 13.56
C PRO A 53 -26.69 13.99 13.01
N ASP A 54 -25.75 14.12 12.09
CA ASP A 54 -25.15 13.01 11.36
C ASP A 54 -23.78 12.55 11.91
N LEU A 55 -23.48 12.88 13.17
CA LEU A 55 -22.20 12.57 13.81
C LEU A 55 -22.07 11.06 14.10
N LEU A 56 -20.98 10.45 13.61
CA LEU A 56 -20.63 9.04 13.79
C LEU A 56 -21.57 8.10 13.00
N ILE A 57 -22.26 7.18 13.67
CA ILE A 57 -23.11 6.15 13.05
C ILE A 57 -24.55 6.51 13.40
N THR A 58 -25.21 7.26 12.50
CA THR A 58 -26.63 7.62 12.60
C THR A 58 -27.41 6.89 11.51
N ASP A 59 -28.00 5.75 11.85
CA ASP A 59 -28.79 4.96 10.90
C ASP A 59 -30.13 5.62 10.57
N TYR A 60 -30.32 6.01 9.30
CA TYR A 60 -31.54 6.68 8.86
C TYR A 60 -32.76 5.77 8.81
N ILE A 61 -32.57 4.45 8.82
CA ILE A 61 -33.69 3.51 8.92
C ILE A 61 -34.41 3.70 10.26
N VAL A 62 -33.67 3.96 11.33
CA VAL A 62 -34.24 4.27 12.66
C VAL A 62 -34.79 5.70 12.71
N VAL A 63 -34.12 6.66 12.08
CA VAL A 63 -34.50 8.09 12.14
C VAL A 63 -35.77 8.39 11.35
N GLY A 64 -35.82 7.97 10.09
CA GLY A 64 -36.90 8.32 9.16
C GLY A 64 -37.75 7.14 8.70
N GLY A 65 -37.41 5.91 9.08
CA GLY A 65 -38.02 4.69 8.58
C GLY A 65 -37.40 4.20 7.26
N ILE A 66 -37.71 2.95 6.91
CA ILE A 66 -37.21 2.27 5.69
C ILE A 66 -37.49 3.11 4.44
N GLY A 67 -38.73 3.59 4.31
CA GLY A 67 -39.17 4.41 3.18
C GLY A 67 -38.31 5.67 2.98
N ALA A 68 -38.18 6.49 4.02
CA ALA A 68 -37.44 7.74 3.92
C ALA A 68 -35.94 7.53 3.70
N ALA A 69 -35.33 6.54 4.35
CA ALA A 69 -33.90 6.25 4.21
C ALA A 69 -33.53 5.90 2.76
N PHE A 70 -34.26 4.98 2.13
CA PHE A 70 -34.00 4.57 0.75
C PHE A 70 -34.43 5.63 -0.28
N PHE A 71 -35.44 6.45 0.00
CA PHE A 71 -35.77 7.59 -0.86
C PHE A 71 -34.71 8.69 -0.77
N ASN A 72 -34.16 8.98 0.40
CA ASN A 72 -33.04 9.92 0.56
C ASN A 72 -31.83 9.44 -0.28
N ALA A 73 -31.44 8.18 -0.12
CA ALA A 73 -30.34 7.58 -0.86
C ALA A 73 -30.59 7.51 -2.37
N GLY A 74 -31.78 7.10 -2.77
CA GLY A 74 -32.18 6.97 -4.17
C GLY A 74 -32.23 8.32 -4.89
N ILE A 75 -32.95 9.29 -4.35
CA ILE A 75 -33.09 10.63 -4.93
C ILE A 75 -31.73 11.31 -5.05
N LEU A 76 -30.92 11.29 -3.99
CA LEU A 76 -29.61 11.95 -4.02
C LEU A 76 -28.70 11.34 -5.09
N THR A 77 -28.69 10.01 -5.19
CA THR A 77 -27.90 9.30 -6.20
C THR A 77 -28.40 9.63 -7.61
N LEU A 78 -29.71 9.61 -7.84
CA LEU A 78 -30.29 9.90 -9.16
C LEU A 78 -30.05 11.35 -9.60
N ILE A 79 -30.16 12.32 -8.69
CA ILE A 79 -29.84 13.73 -8.97
C ILE A 79 -28.37 13.85 -9.41
N LEU A 80 -27.44 13.25 -8.67
CA LEU A 80 -26.02 13.35 -8.99
C LEU A 80 -25.67 12.62 -10.29
N LEU A 81 -26.27 11.46 -10.56
CA LEU A 81 -26.13 10.76 -11.84
C LEU A 81 -26.68 11.56 -13.01
N PHE A 82 -27.82 12.22 -12.83
CA PHE A 82 -28.39 13.11 -13.83
C PHE A 82 -27.45 14.29 -14.12
N LEU A 83 -26.88 14.92 -13.10
CA LEU A 83 -25.92 16.02 -13.27
C LEU A 83 -24.66 15.54 -14.02
N LEU A 84 -24.10 14.38 -13.65
CA LEU A 84 -22.94 13.81 -14.33
C LEU A 84 -23.20 13.51 -15.81
N TYR A 85 -24.39 12.98 -16.12
CA TYR A 85 -24.84 12.74 -17.48
C TYR A 85 -25.05 14.06 -18.25
N HIS A 86 -25.73 15.03 -17.64
CA HIS A 86 -26.03 16.34 -18.24
C HIS A 86 -24.75 17.11 -18.59
N PHE A 87 -23.76 17.09 -17.69
CA PHE A 87 -22.45 17.72 -17.92
C PHE A 87 -21.51 16.89 -18.83
N LYS A 88 -21.98 15.77 -19.37
CA LYS A 88 -21.21 14.87 -20.24
C LYS A 88 -19.85 14.50 -19.63
N VAL A 89 -19.88 14.12 -18.35
CA VAL A 89 -18.71 13.56 -17.67
C VAL A 89 -18.41 12.19 -18.26
N GLU A 90 -17.13 11.89 -18.50
CA GLU A 90 -16.73 10.58 -19.04
C GLU A 90 -17.13 9.47 -18.08
N PHE A 91 -17.71 8.39 -18.62
CA PHE A 91 -18.09 7.26 -17.79
C PHE A 91 -16.87 6.38 -17.54
N ASP A 92 -16.35 6.44 -16.33
CA ASP A 92 -15.26 5.61 -15.87
C ASP A 92 -15.62 4.86 -14.58
N ARG A 93 -14.65 4.12 -14.05
CA ARG A 93 -14.77 3.40 -12.77
C ARG A 93 -15.07 4.32 -11.59
N HIS A 94 -14.63 5.58 -11.60
CA HIS A 94 -14.88 6.52 -10.52
C HIS A 94 -16.35 6.94 -10.48
N ILE A 95 -17.05 6.99 -11.61
CA ILE A 95 -18.51 7.20 -11.64
C ILE A 95 -19.25 6.04 -10.96
N VAL A 96 -18.84 4.79 -11.23
CA VAL A 96 -19.41 3.62 -10.56
C VAL A 96 -19.19 3.70 -9.06
N VAL A 97 -17.94 3.88 -8.63
CA VAL A 97 -17.59 4.03 -7.20
C VAL A 97 -18.39 5.16 -6.55
N SER A 98 -18.48 6.33 -7.20
CA SER A 98 -19.23 7.49 -6.69
C SER A 98 -20.69 7.16 -6.48
N SER A 99 -21.35 6.56 -7.47
CA SER A 99 -22.78 6.25 -7.40
C SER A 99 -23.12 5.33 -6.22
N TYR A 100 -22.33 4.27 -6.02
CA TYR A 100 -22.53 3.30 -4.94
C TYR A 100 -22.15 3.84 -3.56
N LEU A 101 -21.10 4.67 -3.46
CA LEU A 101 -20.74 5.37 -2.23
C LEU A 101 -21.81 6.39 -1.82
N ILE A 102 -22.31 7.19 -2.76
CA ILE A 102 -23.38 8.14 -2.50
C ILE A 102 -24.61 7.39 -2.01
N PHE A 103 -25.06 6.38 -2.77
CA PHE A 103 -26.22 5.59 -2.38
C PHE A 103 -26.05 4.98 -0.98
N GLY A 104 -24.93 4.30 -0.73
CA GLY A 104 -24.66 3.61 0.52
C GLY A 104 -24.57 4.54 1.74
N PHE A 105 -23.77 5.60 1.65
CA PHE A 105 -23.61 6.56 2.75
C PHE A 105 -24.75 7.56 2.85
N SER A 106 -25.71 7.57 1.91
CA SER A 106 -26.97 8.28 2.10
C SER A 106 -28.00 7.51 2.89
N LEU A 107 -27.68 6.29 3.34
CA LEU A 107 -28.44 5.60 4.37
C LEU A 107 -27.99 6.00 5.79
N PHE A 108 -26.87 6.71 5.91
CA PHE A 108 -26.35 7.23 7.18
C PHE A 108 -25.36 8.39 6.97
N GLY A 109 -25.74 9.59 7.40
CA GLY A 109 -24.86 10.75 7.48
C GLY A 109 -24.73 11.63 6.22
N LYS A 110 -25.37 11.26 5.10
CA LYS A 110 -25.53 12.12 3.92
C LYS A 110 -26.98 12.30 3.56
N ASN A 111 -27.44 13.53 3.44
CA ASN A 111 -28.80 13.84 3.02
C ASN A 111 -28.82 14.82 1.83
N VAL A 112 -30.01 15.01 1.27
CA VAL A 112 -30.21 15.87 0.08
C VAL A 112 -29.84 17.34 0.29
N VAL A 113 -29.56 17.78 1.53
CA VAL A 113 -29.21 19.18 1.85
C VAL A 113 -27.72 19.31 2.18
N ASN A 114 -27.17 18.43 3.02
CA ASN A 114 -25.86 18.64 3.66
C ASN A 114 -24.63 18.44 2.75
N ILE A 115 -24.81 17.94 1.52
CA ILE A 115 -23.68 17.67 0.61
C ILE A 115 -23.25 18.86 -0.26
N TRP A 116 -24.15 19.82 -0.51
CA TRP A 116 -23.97 20.80 -1.59
C TRP A 116 -22.86 21.81 -1.33
N LEU A 117 -22.72 22.28 -0.11
CA LEU A 117 -21.71 23.27 0.26
C LEU A 117 -20.28 22.75 0.01
N ILE A 118 -20.04 21.47 0.28
CA ILE A 118 -18.76 20.80 0.01
C ILE A 118 -18.52 20.71 -1.50
N LEU A 119 -19.53 20.34 -2.28
CA LEU A 119 -19.41 20.30 -3.74
C LEU A 119 -19.13 21.67 -4.34
N ILE A 120 -19.80 22.72 -3.85
CA ILE A 120 -19.58 24.11 -4.28
C ILE A 120 -18.14 24.54 -3.95
N GLY A 121 -17.66 24.29 -2.72
CA GLY A 121 -16.28 24.60 -2.34
C GLY A 121 -15.25 23.92 -3.25
N PHE A 122 -15.48 22.64 -3.57
CA PHE A 122 -14.67 21.90 -4.53
C PHE A 122 -14.70 22.53 -5.93
N PHE A 123 -15.88 22.93 -6.42
CA PHE A 123 -16.02 23.59 -7.71
C PHE A 123 -15.29 24.92 -7.78
N VAL A 124 -15.35 25.72 -6.70
CA VAL A 124 -14.62 26.97 -6.58
C VAL A 124 -13.12 26.72 -6.71
N TYR A 125 -12.56 25.78 -5.94
CA TYR A 125 -11.14 25.45 -6.02
C TYR A 125 -10.73 25.00 -7.43
N ALA A 126 -11.49 24.06 -8.00
CA ALA A 126 -11.17 23.49 -9.30
C ALA A 126 -11.21 24.56 -10.42
N ARG A 127 -12.18 25.47 -10.39
CA ARG A 127 -12.29 26.56 -11.36
C ARG A 127 -11.18 27.58 -11.21
N LEU A 128 -10.84 27.99 -9.99
CA LEU A 128 -9.80 28.99 -9.73
C LEU A 128 -8.40 28.50 -10.13
N HIS A 129 -8.13 27.20 -10.02
CA HIS A 129 -6.82 26.61 -10.31
C HIS A 129 -6.75 25.86 -11.64
N GLY A 130 -7.77 25.99 -12.51
CA GLY A 130 -7.77 25.40 -13.85
C GLY A 130 -7.88 23.86 -13.90
N TYR A 131 -8.39 23.21 -12.86
CA TYR A 131 -8.64 21.77 -12.88
C TYR A 131 -9.90 21.43 -13.67
N SER A 132 -9.81 20.43 -14.55
CA SER A 132 -10.96 19.92 -15.31
C SER A 132 -12.01 19.29 -14.39
N LEU A 133 -13.17 19.93 -14.28
CA LEU A 133 -14.30 19.40 -13.51
C LEU A 133 -14.70 18.01 -13.98
N LYS A 134 -14.71 17.74 -15.29
CA LYS A 134 -15.08 16.42 -15.83
C LYS A 134 -14.16 15.31 -15.33
N LYS A 135 -12.85 15.61 -15.18
CA LYS A 135 -11.87 14.61 -14.73
C LYS A 135 -11.84 14.44 -13.22
N TYR A 136 -12.08 15.50 -12.47
CA TYR A 136 -11.85 15.53 -11.01
C TYR A 136 -13.13 15.54 -10.16
N ILE A 137 -14.32 15.61 -10.76
CA ILE A 137 -15.60 15.70 -10.03
C ILE A 137 -15.78 14.60 -8.97
N TYR A 138 -15.25 13.40 -9.19
CA TYR A 138 -15.35 12.31 -8.23
C TYR A 138 -14.66 12.63 -6.89
N TYR A 139 -13.62 13.48 -6.86
CA TYR A 139 -13.03 13.94 -5.59
C TYR A 139 -14.07 14.69 -4.78
N GLY A 140 -14.77 15.65 -5.40
CA GLY A 140 -15.88 16.37 -4.76
C GLY A 140 -16.97 15.42 -4.26
N LEU A 141 -17.42 14.48 -5.10
CA LEU A 141 -18.43 13.49 -4.71
C LEU A 141 -17.99 12.63 -3.52
N TYR A 142 -16.73 12.21 -3.46
CA TYR A 142 -16.21 11.45 -2.32
C TYR A 142 -16.02 12.31 -1.07
N GLY A 143 -15.65 13.59 -1.23
CA GLY A 143 -15.48 14.53 -0.13
C GLY A 143 -16.75 14.88 0.64
N THR A 144 -17.92 14.62 0.03
CA THR A 144 -19.21 14.67 0.76
C THR A 144 -19.26 13.73 1.96
N SER A 145 -18.28 12.85 2.15
CA SER A 145 -18.05 12.13 3.42
C SER A 145 -17.91 13.00 4.65
N LEU A 146 -17.64 14.29 4.48
CA LEU A 146 -17.58 15.29 5.56
C LEU A 146 -18.87 16.10 5.72
N SER A 147 -19.96 15.72 5.05
CA SER A 147 -21.26 16.38 5.24
C SER A 147 -21.78 16.39 6.68
N PRO A 148 -21.44 15.43 7.58
CA PRO A 148 -21.77 15.56 9.00
C PRO A 148 -21.23 16.81 9.68
N ALA A 149 -20.14 17.40 9.15
CA ALA A 149 -19.61 18.66 9.66
C ALA A 149 -20.60 19.82 9.46
N ILE A 150 -21.38 19.79 8.38
CA ILE A 150 -22.39 20.83 8.10
C ILE A 150 -23.50 20.75 9.13
N THR A 151 -24.05 19.55 9.37
CA THR A 151 -25.11 19.34 10.36
C THR A 151 -24.62 19.62 11.78
N LEU A 152 -23.37 19.26 12.12
CA LEU A 152 -22.76 19.59 13.40
C LEU A 152 -22.74 21.10 13.63
N VAL A 153 -22.19 21.86 12.67
CA VAL A 153 -22.08 23.33 12.78
C VAL A 153 -23.45 23.99 12.87
N MET A 154 -24.46 23.47 12.16
CA MET A 154 -25.83 23.96 12.25
C MET A 154 -26.46 23.75 13.64
N GLN A 155 -25.93 22.83 14.44
CA GLN A 155 -26.46 22.52 15.77
C GLN A 155 -25.60 23.06 16.91
N ILE A 156 -24.36 23.46 16.64
CA ILE A 156 -23.50 24.14 17.62
C ILE A 156 -24.03 25.56 17.89
N GLY A 157 -24.51 25.80 19.11
CA GLY A 157 -24.69 27.13 19.69
C GLY A 157 -26.12 27.69 19.64
N HIS A 158 -26.75 27.85 20.81
CA HIS A 158 -28.15 28.28 20.98
C HIS A 158 -28.45 29.78 20.75
N LYS A 159 -27.64 30.54 19.99
CA LYS A 159 -27.73 32.02 19.99
C LYS A 159 -28.29 32.69 18.72
N SER A 160 -28.21 32.10 17.53
CA SER A 160 -28.88 32.63 16.31
C SER A 160 -28.76 31.69 15.11
N THR A 161 -29.89 31.37 14.47
CA THR A 161 -29.96 30.56 13.24
C THR A 161 -29.17 31.16 12.07
N VAL A 162 -29.08 32.49 11.99
CA VAL A 162 -28.33 33.18 10.93
C VAL A 162 -26.83 32.90 11.06
N TRP A 163 -26.30 32.99 12.28
CA TRP A 163 -24.88 32.70 12.54
C TRP A 163 -24.53 31.25 12.29
N GLN A 164 -25.41 30.31 12.65
CA GLN A 164 -25.24 28.89 12.35
C GLN A 164 -25.18 28.63 10.84
N LEU A 165 -26.08 29.22 10.06
CA LEU A 165 -26.11 29.06 8.60
C LEU A 165 -24.85 29.65 7.94
N LEU A 166 -24.40 30.82 8.39
CA LEU A 166 -23.17 31.44 7.91
C LEU A 166 -21.95 30.56 8.22
N LEU A 167 -21.83 30.08 9.46
CA LEU A 167 -20.70 29.23 9.87
C LEU A 167 -20.72 27.89 9.12
N ALA A 168 -21.89 27.28 8.91
CA ALA A 168 -22.04 26.04 8.15
C ALA A 168 -21.64 26.23 6.68
N THR A 169 -22.05 27.36 6.09
CA THR A 169 -21.68 27.75 4.73
C THR A 169 -20.17 27.90 4.58
N VAL A 170 -19.54 28.69 5.44
CA VAL A 170 -18.08 28.89 5.46
C VAL A 170 -17.36 27.56 5.65
N THR A 171 -17.79 26.75 6.63
CA THR A 171 -17.20 25.44 6.92
C THR A 171 -17.26 24.52 5.69
N GLY A 172 -18.42 24.38 5.06
CA GLY A 172 -18.59 23.51 3.90
C GLY A 172 -17.79 23.96 2.68
N LEU A 173 -17.76 25.27 2.41
CA LEU A 173 -16.96 25.83 1.32
C LEU A 173 -15.47 25.59 1.55
N ILE A 174 -14.96 25.80 2.77
CA ILE A 174 -13.55 25.56 3.11
C ILE A 174 -13.21 24.07 2.96
N ILE A 175 -14.03 23.17 3.50
CA ILE A 175 -13.84 21.73 3.37
C ILE A 175 -13.73 21.34 1.89
N GLY A 176 -14.68 21.78 1.07
CA GLY A 176 -14.66 21.52 -0.37
C GLY A 176 -13.43 22.10 -1.06
N TYR A 177 -13.02 23.30 -0.68
CA TYR A 177 -11.90 24.02 -1.29
C TYR A 177 -10.56 23.29 -1.07
N VAL A 178 -10.29 22.82 0.15
CA VAL A 178 -9.02 22.15 0.47
C VAL A 178 -8.97 20.67 0.07
N LEU A 179 -10.11 20.09 -0.28
CA LEU A 179 -10.26 18.66 -0.53
C LEU A 179 -9.36 18.14 -1.66
N LEU A 180 -9.42 18.76 -2.84
CA LEU A 180 -8.69 18.30 -4.02
C LEU A 180 -7.16 18.31 -3.83
N PRO A 181 -6.51 19.41 -3.39
CA PRO A 181 -5.06 19.43 -3.25
C PRO A 181 -4.56 18.42 -2.21
N ILE A 182 -5.26 18.29 -1.08
CA ILE A 182 -4.93 17.30 -0.05
C ILE A 182 -5.05 15.89 -0.64
N SER A 183 -6.14 15.62 -1.38
CA SER A 183 -6.37 14.29 -1.97
C SER A 183 -5.34 13.89 -3.02
N LEU A 184 -4.83 14.83 -3.80
CA LEU A 184 -3.75 14.58 -4.75
C LEU A 184 -2.43 14.30 -4.04
N HIS A 185 -2.11 15.05 -2.99
CA HIS A 185 -0.86 14.90 -2.24
C HIS A 185 -0.79 13.55 -1.52
N VAL A 186 -1.83 13.20 -0.75
CA VAL A 186 -1.79 12.00 0.11
C VAL A 186 -1.84 10.69 -0.67
N LYS A 187 -2.34 10.70 -1.91
CA LYS A 187 -2.33 9.54 -2.81
C LYS A 187 -0.92 9.01 -3.04
N SER A 188 0.06 9.91 -3.10
CA SER A 188 1.48 9.57 -3.28
C SER A 188 2.06 8.89 -2.03
N ALA A 189 1.66 9.34 -0.83
CA ALA A 189 2.20 8.84 0.44
C ALA A 189 1.92 7.34 0.64
N HIS A 190 0.74 6.85 0.25
CA HIS A 190 0.39 5.44 0.38
C HIS A 190 0.57 4.64 -0.93
N LYS A 191 1.23 5.22 -1.94
CA LYS A 191 1.54 4.61 -3.25
C LYS A 191 0.36 3.92 -3.96
N GLY A 192 -0.88 4.33 -3.70
CA GLY A 192 -2.07 3.70 -4.27
C GLY A 192 -2.48 2.34 -3.68
N TYR A 193 -1.94 1.92 -2.53
CA TYR A 193 -2.34 0.68 -1.85
C TYR A 193 -3.59 0.80 -0.96
N SER A 194 -4.04 2.02 -0.66
CA SER A 194 -5.36 2.28 -0.10
C SER A 194 -6.29 2.76 -1.22
N LEU A 195 -7.37 2.02 -1.47
CA LEU A 195 -8.35 2.39 -2.50
C LEU A 195 -9.19 3.61 -2.09
N TYR A 196 -9.39 3.80 -0.78
CA TYR A 196 -10.21 4.89 -0.24
C TYR A 196 -9.39 6.16 0.01
N ASN A 197 -8.62 6.59 -1.00
CA ASN A 197 -7.72 7.75 -0.91
C ASN A 197 -8.42 9.02 -0.36
N VAL A 198 -9.61 9.34 -0.86
CA VAL A 198 -10.34 10.53 -0.38
C VAL A 198 -10.81 10.37 1.05
N GLY A 199 -11.06 9.15 1.52
CA GLY A 199 -11.35 8.90 2.94
C GLY A 199 -10.15 9.22 3.84
N PHE A 200 -8.92 9.00 3.34
CA PHE A 200 -7.70 9.43 4.02
C PHE A 200 -7.56 10.95 4.07
N SER A 201 -7.82 11.62 2.95
CA SER A 201 -7.85 13.08 2.87
C SER A 201 -8.91 13.69 3.79
N SER A 202 -10.13 13.17 3.75
CA SER A 202 -11.23 13.58 4.62
C SER A 202 -10.89 13.40 6.10
N GLY A 203 -10.20 12.32 6.48
CA GLY A 203 -9.77 12.11 7.86
C GLY A 203 -8.77 13.16 8.36
N ILE A 204 -7.82 13.56 7.50
CA ILE A 204 -6.88 14.65 7.82
C ILE A 204 -7.64 15.97 7.98
N ILE A 205 -8.53 16.31 7.03
CA ILE A 205 -9.34 17.53 7.09
C ILE A 205 -10.22 17.55 8.35
N ALA A 206 -10.89 16.43 8.67
CA ALA A 206 -11.73 16.31 9.84
C ALA A 206 -10.94 16.44 11.15
N THR A 207 -9.72 15.90 11.19
CA THR A 207 -8.83 16.02 12.36
C THR A 207 -8.48 17.48 12.62
N VAL A 208 -8.13 18.24 11.56
CA VAL A 208 -7.85 19.68 11.67
C VAL A 208 -9.10 20.43 12.12
N LEU A 209 -10.26 20.14 11.53
CA LEU A 209 -11.53 20.80 11.86
C LEU A 209 -11.94 20.57 13.32
N VAL A 210 -11.91 19.32 13.80
CA VAL A 210 -12.21 19.00 15.20
C VAL A 210 -11.21 19.64 16.15
N SER A 211 -9.94 19.69 15.79
CA SER A 211 -8.92 20.34 16.62
C SER A 211 -9.18 21.83 16.78
N ILE A 212 -9.61 22.51 15.71
CA ILE A 212 -10.03 23.91 15.75
C ILE A 212 -11.26 24.08 16.63
N PHE A 213 -12.32 23.30 16.42
CA PHE A 213 -13.55 23.39 17.24
C PHE A 213 -13.27 23.18 18.73
N LYS A 214 -12.45 22.17 19.08
CA LYS A 214 -12.03 21.94 20.46
C LYS A 214 -11.22 23.10 21.03
N SER A 215 -10.35 23.75 20.25
CA SER A 215 -9.60 24.92 20.73
C SER A 215 -10.48 26.13 21.06
N PHE A 216 -11.70 26.19 20.50
CA PHE A 216 -12.72 27.19 20.83
C PHE A 216 -13.71 26.71 21.90
N GLY A 217 -13.44 25.58 22.57
CA GLY A 217 -14.28 25.04 23.64
C GLY A 217 -15.58 24.39 23.15
N VAL A 218 -15.65 23.98 21.88
CA VAL A 218 -16.81 23.26 21.35
C VAL A 218 -16.69 21.78 21.67
N ASP A 219 -17.59 21.28 22.52
CA ASP A 219 -17.74 19.85 22.78
C ASP A 219 -18.56 19.17 21.68
N ILE A 220 -17.99 18.11 21.11
CA ILE A 220 -18.60 17.33 20.03
C ILE A 220 -19.03 15.99 20.60
N GLU A 221 -20.32 15.85 20.89
CA GLU A 221 -20.89 14.57 21.32
C GLU A 221 -21.03 13.62 20.13
N THR A 222 -20.69 12.35 20.36
CA THR A 222 -20.82 11.29 19.36
C THR A 222 -22.07 10.49 19.64
N ARG A 223 -22.81 10.08 18.60
CA ARG A 223 -24.04 9.31 18.73
C ARG A 223 -23.95 7.99 17.97
N LEU A 224 -24.55 6.94 18.52
CA LEU A 224 -24.71 5.65 17.87
C LEU A 224 -26.20 5.33 17.79
N ILE A 225 -26.76 5.41 16.58
CA ILE A 225 -28.11 4.95 16.25
C ILE A 225 -27.97 3.78 15.27
N TRP A 226 -28.53 2.63 15.63
CA TRP A 226 -28.28 1.37 14.93
C TRP A 226 -29.56 0.53 14.86
N ASP A 227 -30.03 0.19 13.66
CA ASP A 227 -31.12 -0.78 13.50
C ASP A 227 -30.61 -2.22 13.62
N ASN A 228 -31.38 -3.06 14.31
CA ASN A 228 -31.13 -4.50 14.48
C ASN A 228 -32.35 -5.36 14.13
N SER A 229 -33.43 -4.75 13.64
CA SER A 229 -34.73 -5.43 13.52
C SER A 229 -35.03 -5.98 12.12
N HIS A 230 -34.37 -5.47 11.07
CA HIS A 230 -34.72 -5.76 9.68
C HIS A 230 -33.67 -6.60 8.92
N THR A 231 -32.75 -7.26 9.62
CA THR A 231 -31.62 -7.97 9.00
C THR A 231 -32.04 -8.97 7.92
N ALA A 232 -33.04 -9.82 8.21
CA ALA A 232 -33.52 -10.83 7.26
C ALA A 232 -34.14 -10.20 6.00
N LEU A 233 -34.90 -9.11 6.17
CA LEU A 233 -35.55 -8.40 5.07
C LEU A 233 -34.50 -7.82 4.11
N PHE A 234 -33.48 -7.15 4.64
CA PHE A 234 -32.43 -6.56 3.80
C PHE A 234 -31.49 -7.60 3.19
N ALA A 235 -31.27 -8.75 3.85
CA ALA A 235 -30.55 -9.86 3.26
C ALA A 235 -31.23 -10.31 1.95
N VAL A 236 -32.54 -10.53 1.99
CA VAL A 236 -33.32 -10.93 0.80
C VAL A 236 -33.22 -9.89 -0.30
N ALA A 237 -33.40 -8.60 0.03
CA ALA A 237 -33.28 -7.52 -0.95
C ALA A 237 -31.91 -7.48 -1.63
N LEU A 238 -30.82 -7.60 -0.86
CA LEU A 238 -29.46 -7.62 -1.39
C LEU A 238 -29.18 -8.84 -2.26
N PHE A 239 -29.58 -10.05 -1.81
CA PHE A 239 -29.38 -11.26 -2.62
C PHE A 239 -30.16 -11.21 -3.93
N VAL A 240 -31.42 -10.75 -3.90
CA VAL A 240 -32.22 -10.57 -5.13
C VAL A 240 -31.51 -9.62 -6.10
N LEU A 241 -31.03 -8.48 -5.62
CA LEU A 241 -30.29 -7.52 -6.45
C LEU A 241 -29.02 -8.13 -7.06
N PHE A 242 -28.18 -8.77 -6.25
CA PHE A 242 -26.92 -9.31 -6.75
C PHE A 242 -27.12 -10.54 -7.66
N ILE A 243 -28.11 -11.39 -7.39
CA ILE A 243 -28.48 -12.48 -8.30
C ILE A 243 -28.97 -11.92 -9.65
N TYR A 244 -29.78 -10.86 -9.63
CA TYR A 244 -30.18 -10.16 -10.85
C TYR A 244 -28.95 -9.66 -11.63
N MET A 245 -27.97 -9.04 -10.96
CA MET A 245 -26.73 -8.59 -11.60
C MET A 245 -25.91 -9.76 -12.19
N VAL A 246 -25.85 -10.91 -11.51
CA VAL A 246 -25.25 -12.14 -12.05
C VAL A 246 -25.93 -12.57 -13.34
N ILE A 247 -27.27 -12.63 -13.34
CA ILE A 247 -28.06 -13.02 -14.52
C ILE A 247 -27.80 -12.07 -15.68
N VAL A 248 -27.78 -10.75 -15.43
CA VAL A 248 -27.46 -9.75 -16.46
C VAL A 248 -26.06 -9.97 -17.04
N ALA A 249 -25.04 -10.21 -16.20
CA ALA A 249 -23.69 -10.46 -16.68
C ALA A 249 -23.60 -11.74 -17.55
N ILE A 250 -24.31 -12.81 -17.17
CA ILE A 250 -24.38 -14.05 -17.94
C ILE A 250 -25.07 -13.82 -19.29
N ILE A 251 -26.15 -13.04 -19.32
CA ILE A 251 -26.86 -12.71 -20.57
C ILE A 251 -25.97 -11.92 -21.54
N LEU A 252 -25.10 -11.05 -21.01
CA LEU A 252 -24.23 -10.18 -21.80
C LEU A 252 -23.05 -10.93 -22.44
N ASP A 253 -22.28 -11.70 -21.65
CA ASP A 253 -21.02 -12.32 -22.10
C ASP A 253 -21.13 -13.85 -22.29
N GLY A 254 -22.15 -14.50 -21.75
CA GLY A 254 -22.36 -15.94 -21.90
C GLY A 254 -21.13 -16.76 -21.50
N ARG A 255 -20.56 -17.52 -22.45
CA ARG A 255 -19.44 -18.45 -22.20
C ARG A 255 -18.10 -17.76 -21.96
N SER A 256 -17.89 -16.52 -22.43
CA SER A 256 -16.61 -15.81 -22.23
C SER A 256 -16.48 -15.16 -20.84
N LEU A 257 -17.58 -15.08 -20.08
CA LEU A 257 -17.64 -14.41 -18.79
C LEU A 257 -16.70 -15.04 -17.75
N LEU A 258 -16.86 -16.35 -17.50
CA LEU A 258 -16.11 -17.03 -16.44
C LEU A 258 -14.59 -17.05 -16.70
N PRO A 259 -14.08 -17.38 -17.90
CA PRO A 259 -12.64 -17.29 -18.19
C PRO A 259 -12.07 -15.88 -17.97
N SER A 260 -12.80 -14.85 -18.40
CA SER A 260 -12.39 -13.45 -18.23
C SER A 260 -12.40 -13.04 -16.76
N TYR A 261 -13.40 -13.47 -16.00
CA TYR A 261 -13.46 -13.26 -14.56
C TYR A 261 -12.32 -13.95 -13.81
N MET A 262 -11.97 -15.19 -14.17
CA MET A 262 -10.82 -15.89 -13.58
C MET A 262 -9.50 -15.14 -13.84
N ASN A 263 -9.37 -14.47 -14.99
CA ASN A 263 -8.23 -13.60 -15.26
C ASN A 263 -8.27 -12.33 -14.41
N LEU A 264 -9.44 -11.72 -14.23
CA LEU A 264 -9.60 -10.56 -13.33
C LEU A 264 -9.16 -10.89 -11.91
N LEU A 265 -9.48 -12.09 -11.41
CA LEU A 265 -9.04 -12.53 -10.08
C LEU A 265 -7.52 -12.59 -9.91
N LYS A 266 -6.75 -12.69 -11.02
CA LYS A 266 -5.28 -12.74 -10.99
C LYS A 266 -4.62 -11.37 -10.86
N GLU A 267 -5.39 -10.31 -11.03
CA GLU A 267 -4.90 -8.95 -10.94
C GLU A 267 -4.58 -8.54 -9.49
N THR A 268 -3.85 -7.43 -9.33
CA THR A 268 -3.42 -6.95 -8.01
C THR A 268 -4.37 -5.86 -7.48
N GLY A 269 -4.91 -5.02 -8.37
CA GLY A 269 -5.84 -3.94 -8.02
C GLY A 269 -5.15 -2.65 -7.52
N VAL A 270 -3.82 -2.58 -7.56
CA VAL A 270 -3.02 -1.42 -7.13
C VAL A 270 -3.40 -0.17 -7.94
N HIS A 271 -3.37 1.00 -7.28
CA HIS A 271 -3.83 2.30 -7.82
C HIS A 271 -5.32 2.36 -8.15
N GLY A 272 -6.11 1.38 -7.72
CA GLY A 272 -7.55 1.31 -8.00
C GLY A 272 -7.86 1.10 -9.47
N THR A 273 -7.10 0.22 -10.12
CA THR A 273 -7.30 -0.17 -11.51
C THR A 273 -6.88 -1.62 -11.74
N TYR A 274 -7.30 -2.14 -12.88
CA TYR A 274 -6.78 -3.36 -13.47
C TYR A 274 -5.79 -3.03 -14.60
N LYS A 275 -4.85 -3.93 -14.87
CA LYS A 275 -3.90 -3.92 -15.99
C LYS A 275 -4.64 -4.18 -17.31
N HIS A 276 -5.61 -5.10 -17.31
CA HIS A 276 -6.41 -5.40 -18.48
C HIS A 276 -7.75 -4.67 -18.46
N ASN A 277 -8.24 -4.32 -19.64
CA ASN A 277 -9.60 -3.82 -19.81
C ASN A 277 -10.57 -4.98 -19.99
N TYR A 278 -11.42 -5.21 -19.01
CA TYR A 278 -12.49 -6.20 -19.08
C TYR A 278 -13.79 -5.61 -19.63
N SER A 279 -14.70 -6.48 -20.09
CA SER A 279 -16.04 -6.10 -20.51
C SER A 279 -16.86 -5.56 -19.34
N ASP A 280 -17.91 -4.79 -19.64
CA ASP A 280 -18.81 -4.28 -18.59
C ASP A 280 -19.48 -5.44 -17.83
N ALA A 281 -19.79 -6.56 -18.50
CA ALA A 281 -20.35 -7.74 -17.85
C ALA A 281 -19.41 -8.39 -16.83
N VAL A 282 -18.10 -8.44 -17.10
CA VAL A 282 -17.11 -8.97 -16.14
C VAL A 282 -17.04 -8.09 -14.90
N TYR A 283 -17.11 -6.76 -15.06
CA TYR A 283 -17.18 -5.85 -13.92
C TYR A 283 -18.48 -6.01 -13.14
N ILE A 284 -19.64 -6.11 -13.81
CA ILE A 284 -20.93 -6.35 -13.17
C ILE A 284 -20.94 -7.68 -12.40
N PHE A 285 -20.37 -8.73 -13.00
CA PHE A 285 -20.24 -10.02 -12.34
C PHE A 285 -19.36 -9.93 -11.09
N ASN A 286 -18.17 -9.32 -11.18
CA ASN A 286 -17.30 -9.11 -10.03
C ASN A 286 -17.98 -8.29 -8.92
N MET A 287 -18.69 -7.22 -9.28
CA MET A 287 -19.51 -6.42 -8.37
C MET A 287 -20.54 -7.27 -7.63
N SER A 288 -21.29 -8.12 -8.36
CA SER A 288 -22.33 -8.97 -7.79
C SER A 288 -21.77 -10.04 -6.84
N ILE A 289 -20.67 -10.70 -7.22
CA ILE A 289 -20.02 -11.72 -6.39
C ILE A 289 -19.47 -11.11 -5.10
N ASN A 290 -18.80 -9.96 -5.19
CA ASN A 290 -18.32 -9.25 -4.01
C ASN A 290 -19.48 -8.82 -3.10
N GLY A 291 -20.62 -8.40 -3.67
CA GLY A 291 -21.83 -8.08 -2.91
C GLY A 291 -22.44 -9.27 -2.18
N ILE A 292 -22.57 -10.42 -2.84
CA ILE A 292 -23.04 -11.69 -2.26
C ILE A 292 -22.13 -12.10 -1.10
N ILE A 293 -20.81 -12.12 -1.32
CA ILE A 293 -19.82 -12.51 -0.31
C ILE A 293 -19.85 -11.55 0.87
N ALA A 294 -19.88 -10.24 0.63
CA ALA A 294 -19.93 -9.25 1.70
C ALA A 294 -21.20 -9.39 2.56
N THR A 295 -22.35 -9.59 1.92
CA THR A 295 -23.64 -9.85 2.61
C THR A 295 -23.57 -11.13 3.43
N ALA A 296 -23.06 -12.22 2.84
CA ALA A 296 -22.89 -13.49 3.54
C ALA A 296 -21.92 -13.39 4.73
N PHE A 297 -20.86 -12.59 4.62
CA PHE A 297 -19.92 -12.33 5.72
C PHE A 297 -20.59 -11.64 6.91
N VAL A 298 -21.45 -10.65 6.66
CA VAL A 298 -22.21 -10.00 7.75
C VAL A 298 -23.09 -11.00 8.47
N LEU A 299 -23.83 -11.82 7.72
CA LEU A 299 -24.71 -12.84 8.29
C LEU A 299 -23.92 -13.92 9.04
N ALA A 300 -22.79 -14.38 8.50
CA ALA A 300 -21.91 -15.35 9.13
C ALA A 300 -21.28 -14.81 10.42
N ALA A 301 -20.96 -13.52 10.46
CA ALA A 301 -20.50 -12.83 11.65
C ALA A 301 -21.62 -12.57 12.68
N LYS A 302 -22.88 -12.90 12.37
CA LYS A 302 -24.08 -12.55 13.15
C LYS A 302 -24.23 -11.03 13.36
N GLY A 303 -23.80 -10.24 12.38
CA GLY A 303 -23.99 -8.80 12.36
C GLY A 303 -25.34 -8.40 11.77
N ASP A 304 -25.76 -7.17 12.06
CA ASP A 304 -27.02 -6.61 11.55
C ASP A 304 -26.87 -6.06 10.12
N LEU A 305 -27.87 -6.32 9.28
CA LEU A 305 -28.01 -5.61 8.02
C LEU A 305 -28.90 -4.39 8.27
N ASN A 306 -28.38 -3.21 7.98
CA ASN A 306 -29.01 -1.92 8.22
C ASN A 306 -28.36 -0.82 7.34
N GLY A 307 -28.70 0.45 7.53
CA GLY A 307 -28.19 1.54 6.67
C GLY A 307 -26.66 1.56 6.56
N PRO A 308 -25.92 1.65 7.69
CA PRO A 308 -24.46 1.58 7.73
C PRO A 308 -23.83 0.33 7.09
N THR A 309 -24.34 -0.87 7.37
CA THR A 309 -23.75 -2.10 6.82
C THR A 309 -24.08 -2.30 5.35
N ILE A 310 -25.30 -1.94 4.91
CA ILE A 310 -25.68 -1.89 3.49
C ILE A 310 -24.78 -0.92 2.73
N GLY A 311 -24.54 0.27 3.29
CA GLY A 311 -23.64 1.25 2.67
C GLY A 311 -22.19 0.76 2.60
N SER A 312 -21.75 0.00 3.59
CA SER A 312 -20.43 -0.64 3.58
C SER A 312 -20.32 -1.76 2.54
N ILE A 313 -21.37 -2.57 2.36
CA ILE A 313 -21.45 -3.57 1.27
C ILE A 313 -21.38 -2.86 -0.09
N PHE A 314 -22.18 -1.80 -0.30
CA PHE A 314 -22.12 -1.04 -1.55
C PHE A 314 -20.79 -0.35 -1.79
N THR A 315 -20.03 -0.06 -0.74
CA THR A 315 -18.65 0.41 -0.90
C THR A 315 -17.75 -0.69 -1.50
N ILE A 316 -17.87 -1.94 -1.04
CA ILE A 316 -17.13 -3.06 -1.63
C ILE A 316 -17.54 -3.25 -3.10
N VAL A 317 -18.85 -3.27 -3.37
CA VAL A 317 -19.41 -3.42 -4.71
C VAL A 317 -18.94 -2.29 -5.63
N GLY A 318 -19.08 -1.03 -5.21
CA GLY A 318 -18.69 0.15 -5.98
C GLY A 318 -17.21 0.17 -6.36
N PHE A 319 -16.32 -0.29 -5.48
CA PHE A 319 -14.89 -0.40 -5.75
C PHE A 319 -14.47 -1.66 -6.51
N SER A 320 -15.40 -2.54 -6.88
CA SER A 320 -15.07 -3.77 -7.62
C SER A 320 -14.48 -3.50 -9.02
N PRO A 321 -14.92 -2.50 -9.80
CA PRO A 321 -14.24 -2.07 -11.02
C PRO A 321 -12.96 -1.26 -10.78
N ALA A 322 -12.70 -0.87 -9.53
CA ALA A 322 -11.58 -0.04 -9.10
C ALA A 322 -10.61 -0.82 -8.20
N GLY A 323 -10.29 -2.07 -8.59
CA GLY A 323 -9.22 -2.86 -7.98
C GLY A 323 -9.64 -3.83 -6.87
N LYS A 324 -10.93 -4.09 -6.65
CA LYS A 324 -11.40 -5.13 -5.70
C LYS A 324 -11.97 -6.36 -6.36
N HIS A 325 -11.56 -7.53 -5.89
CA HIS A 325 -12.15 -8.81 -6.23
C HIS A 325 -11.97 -9.81 -5.09
N MET A 326 -12.69 -10.93 -5.11
CA MET A 326 -12.71 -11.87 -3.98
C MET A 326 -11.31 -12.26 -3.48
N ARG A 327 -10.36 -12.52 -4.40
CA ARG A 327 -9.01 -13.01 -4.05
C ARG A 327 -8.20 -11.97 -3.26
N ASN A 328 -8.44 -10.68 -3.45
CA ASN A 328 -7.69 -9.63 -2.76
C ASN A 328 -8.45 -9.01 -1.57
N ILE A 329 -9.78 -9.10 -1.52
CA ILE A 329 -10.56 -8.64 -0.36
C ILE A 329 -10.62 -9.68 0.78
N LEU A 330 -10.74 -10.97 0.45
CA LEU A 330 -10.95 -12.02 1.45
C LEU A 330 -9.81 -12.14 2.48
N PRO A 331 -8.52 -12.14 2.08
CA PRO A 331 -7.43 -12.19 3.05
C PRO A 331 -7.48 -11.04 4.06
N VAL A 332 -7.86 -9.84 3.61
CA VAL A 332 -7.95 -8.67 4.48
C VAL A 332 -9.12 -8.81 5.47
N MET A 333 -10.29 -9.22 4.99
CA MET A 333 -11.46 -9.45 5.86
C MET A 333 -11.19 -10.56 6.89
N VAL A 334 -10.58 -11.68 6.47
CA VAL A 334 -10.20 -12.76 7.39
C VAL A 334 -9.18 -12.27 8.42
N GLY A 335 -8.26 -11.39 8.04
CA GLY A 335 -7.32 -10.75 8.98
C GLY A 335 -8.02 -9.95 10.09
N VAL A 336 -9.13 -9.27 9.77
CA VAL A 336 -9.97 -8.58 10.77
C VAL A 336 -10.64 -9.60 11.69
N CYS A 337 -11.20 -10.69 11.15
CA CYS A 337 -11.81 -11.75 11.96
C CYS A 337 -10.81 -12.39 12.92
N ILE A 338 -9.58 -12.68 12.47
CA ILE A 338 -8.50 -13.18 13.35
C ILE A 338 -8.24 -12.19 14.49
N SER A 339 -8.25 -10.89 14.18
CA SER A 339 -8.05 -9.84 15.17
C SER A 339 -9.14 -9.81 16.25
N ALA A 340 -10.39 -10.11 15.88
CA ALA A 340 -11.51 -10.16 16.83
C ALA A 340 -11.29 -11.19 17.94
N PHE A 341 -10.72 -12.36 17.61
CA PHE A 341 -10.42 -13.40 18.60
C PHE A 341 -9.33 -13.02 19.61
N MET A 342 -8.51 -12.01 19.29
CA MET A 342 -7.37 -11.59 20.11
C MET A 342 -7.63 -10.29 20.88
N LYS A 343 -8.79 -9.65 20.69
CA LYS A 343 -9.08 -8.30 21.16
C LYS A 343 -10.36 -8.24 22.00
N GLN A 344 -10.52 -7.14 22.73
CA GLN A 344 -11.60 -6.88 23.68
C GLN A 344 -12.87 -6.32 23.00
N TRP A 345 -13.26 -6.85 21.84
CA TRP A 345 -14.49 -6.48 21.12
C TRP A 345 -14.99 -7.64 20.26
N TYR A 346 -16.28 -7.66 19.94
CA TYR A 346 -16.88 -8.72 19.16
C TYR A 346 -17.05 -8.30 17.69
N ILE A 347 -16.95 -9.27 16.77
CA ILE A 347 -17.01 -8.99 15.33
C ILE A 347 -18.39 -8.46 14.88
N ASN A 348 -19.43 -8.78 15.63
CA ASN A 348 -20.81 -8.32 15.39
C ASN A 348 -21.13 -6.95 16.03
N ASP A 349 -20.21 -6.36 16.79
CA ASP A 349 -20.40 -5.00 17.29
C ASP A 349 -20.43 -3.99 16.12
N PRO A 350 -21.18 -2.87 16.24
CA PRO A 350 -21.37 -1.91 15.15
C PRO A 350 -20.08 -1.39 14.49
N ALA A 351 -19.06 -1.01 15.26
CA ALA A 351 -17.82 -0.50 14.69
C ALA A 351 -16.96 -1.64 14.07
N PRO A 352 -16.71 -2.77 14.74
CA PRO A 352 -16.03 -3.93 14.16
C PRO A 352 -16.64 -4.47 12.86
N ILE A 353 -17.96 -4.59 12.75
CA ILE A 353 -18.59 -5.13 11.52
C ILE A 353 -18.39 -4.18 10.33
N LEU A 354 -18.48 -2.86 10.55
CA LEU A 354 -18.17 -1.86 9.52
C LEU A 354 -16.68 -1.90 9.17
N THR A 355 -15.81 -2.06 10.16
CA THR A 355 -14.37 -2.22 9.96
C THR A 355 -14.03 -3.48 9.17
N LEU A 356 -14.71 -4.61 9.41
CA LEU A 356 -14.57 -5.83 8.64
C LEU A 356 -14.82 -5.57 7.15
N LEU A 357 -15.97 -4.98 6.81
CA LEU A 357 -16.36 -4.71 5.42
C LEU A 357 -15.45 -3.68 4.75
N LEU A 358 -15.14 -2.59 5.46
CA LEU A 358 -14.41 -1.47 4.90
C LEU A 358 -12.87 -1.64 4.95
N SER A 359 -12.36 -2.64 5.68
CA SER A 359 -10.94 -3.04 5.64
C SER A 359 -10.44 -3.37 4.24
N THR A 360 -11.36 -3.78 3.36
CA THR A 360 -11.12 -4.08 1.94
C THR A 360 -10.53 -2.90 1.14
N THR A 361 -10.43 -1.70 1.70
CA THR A 361 -9.59 -0.62 1.16
C THR A 361 -8.13 -1.04 0.93
N LEU A 362 -7.62 -1.97 1.74
CA LEU A 362 -6.25 -2.52 1.66
C LEU A 362 -6.14 -3.75 0.77
N ALA A 363 -7.19 -4.08 0.01
CA ALA A 363 -7.16 -5.20 -0.92
C ALA A 363 -5.95 -5.19 -1.88
N PRO A 364 -5.46 -4.04 -2.38
CA PRO A 364 -4.23 -4.01 -3.17
C PRO A 364 -3.00 -4.60 -2.48
N ILE A 365 -2.87 -4.49 -1.15
CA ILE A 365 -1.75 -5.08 -0.40
C ILE A 365 -1.80 -6.61 -0.51
N ALA A 366 -2.97 -7.20 -0.36
CA ALA A 366 -3.16 -8.64 -0.55
C ALA A 366 -2.96 -9.07 -2.01
N GLY A 367 -3.38 -8.22 -2.96
CA GLY A 367 -3.23 -8.46 -4.38
C GLY A 367 -1.77 -8.46 -4.85
N GLU A 368 -0.95 -7.55 -4.35
CA GLU A 368 0.46 -7.40 -4.73
C GLU A 368 1.39 -8.33 -3.92
N PHE A 369 1.22 -8.36 -2.60
CA PHE A 369 2.13 -9.05 -1.68
C PHE A 369 1.60 -10.40 -1.18
N GLY A 370 0.42 -10.81 -1.61
CA GLY A 370 -0.18 -12.11 -1.34
C GLY A 370 -1.00 -12.20 -0.03
N VAL A 371 -1.51 -13.40 0.23
CA VAL A 371 -2.51 -13.66 1.29
C VAL A 371 -2.01 -13.28 2.68
N LEU A 372 -0.76 -13.62 3.04
CA LEU A 372 -0.22 -13.32 4.37
C LEU A 372 -0.15 -11.81 4.63
N ALA A 373 0.28 -11.03 3.63
CA ALA A 373 0.28 -9.58 3.73
C ALA A 373 -1.17 -9.05 3.87
N GLY A 374 -2.13 -9.63 3.15
CA GLY A 374 -3.54 -9.31 3.32
C GLY A 374 -4.06 -9.55 4.75
N LEU A 375 -3.76 -10.72 5.33
CA LEU A 375 -4.15 -11.07 6.71
C LEU A 375 -3.58 -10.07 7.72
N ILE A 376 -2.28 -9.75 7.61
CA ILE A 376 -1.62 -8.76 8.48
C ILE A 376 -2.23 -7.37 8.29
N ALA A 377 -2.53 -6.97 7.04
CA ALA A 377 -3.14 -5.69 6.74
C ALA A 377 -4.52 -5.56 7.39
N GLY A 378 -5.36 -6.60 7.30
CA GLY A 378 -6.65 -6.65 7.97
C GLY A 378 -6.54 -6.58 9.50
N PHE A 379 -5.61 -7.33 10.07
CA PHE A 379 -5.35 -7.31 11.51
C PHE A 379 -4.97 -5.91 12.00
N LEU A 380 -3.99 -5.28 11.36
CA LEU A 380 -3.53 -3.92 11.71
C LEU A 380 -4.63 -2.89 11.46
N HIS A 381 -5.35 -2.99 10.35
CA HIS A 381 -6.47 -2.11 10.01
C HIS A 381 -7.53 -2.09 11.08
N SER A 382 -7.91 -3.25 11.62
CA SER A 382 -8.88 -3.29 12.72
C SER A 382 -8.41 -2.54 13.97
N SER A 383 -7.10 -2.60 14.30
CA SER A 383 -6.53 -1.81 15.40
C SER A 383 -6.65 -0.32 15.12
N VAL A 384 -6.24 0.10 13.93
CA VAL A 384 -6.20 1.52 13.58
C VAL A 384 -7.62 2.08 13.45
N ALA A 385 -8.49 1.43 12.68
CA ALA A 385 -9.85 1.89 12.39
C ALA A 385 -10.73 2.08 13.63
N LEU A 386 -10.58 1.23 14.63
CA LEU A 386 -11.34 1.32 15.88
C LEU A 386 -10.81 2.39 16.85
N ASN A 387 -9.62 2.96 16.61
CA ASN A 387 -9.00 3.94 17.50
C ASN A 387 -8.88 5.35 16.88
N VAL A 388 -8.71 5.47 15.56
CA VAL A 388 -8.53 6.77 14.92
C VAL A 388 -9.77 7.67 14.99
N GLY A 389 -10.96 7.11 15.28
CA GLY A 389 -12.20 7.88 15.49
C GLY A 389 -12.09 8.98 16.55
N ILE A 390 -11.17 8.83 17.52
CA ILE A 390 -10.97 9.76 18.63
C ILE A 390 -10.54 11.15 18.15
N VAL A 391 -9.73 11.23 17.10
CA VAL A 391 -9.13 12.51 16.66
C VAL A 391 -10.09 13.39 15.86
N TYR A 392 -11.16 12.82 15.29
CA TYR A 392 -12.14 13.55 14.50
C TYR A 392 -13.61 13.32 14.93
N ARG A 393 -13.84 12.59 16.03
CA ARG A 393 -15.14 12.44 16.72
C ARG A 393 -16.32 12.11 15.79
N GLY A 394 -16.11 11.21 14.83
CA GLY A 394 -17.19 10.72 13.95
C GLY A 394 -17.59 11.66 12.80
N LEU A 395 -16.86 12.76 12.55
CA LEU A 395 -17.12 13.66 11.42
C LEU A 395 -16.81 13.07 10.03
N ASN A 396 -15.91 12.10 9.96
CA ASN A 396 -15.53 11.47 8.70
C ASN A 396 -16.28 10.15 8.53
N LEU A 397 -17.27 10.14 7.65
CA LEU A 397 -17.99 8.91 7.27
C LEU A 397 -17.05 7.85 6.69
N TYR A 398 -15.93 8.27 6.10
CA TYR A 398 -14.93 7.37 5.52
C TYR A 398 -13.78 7.09 6.51
N ASN A 399 -14.11 6.85 7.79
CA ASN A 399 -13.17 6.44 8.84
C ASN A 399 -12.17 5.37 8.34
N ASN A 400 -12.69 4.31 7.74
CA ASN A 400 -11.86 3.20 7.26
C ASN A 400 -10.94 3.60 6.10
N GLY A 401 -11.26 4.64 5.33
CA GLY A 401 -10.31 5.20 4.37
C GLY A 401 -9.15 5.93 5.06
N PHE A 402 -9.44 6.63 6.15
CA PHE A 402 -8.40 7.24 6.99
C PHE A 402 -7.48 6.21 7.64
N ALA A 403 -8.06 5.21 8.30
CA ALA A 403 -7.31 4.10 8.88
C ALA A 403 -6.50 3.31 7.83
N GLY A 404 -7.11 3.02 6.68
CA GLY A 404 -6.44 2.31 5.59
C GLY A 404 -5.27 3.08 5.01
N GLY A 405 -5.38 4.41 4.87
CA GLY A 405 -4.25 5.26 4.48
C GLY A 405 -3.07 5.13 5.44
N ILE A 406 -3.33 5.20 6.75
CA ILE A 406 -2.31 5.06 7.80
C ILE A 406 -1.63 3.68 7.74
N VAL A 407 -2.43 2.60 7.64
CA VAL A 407 -1.89 1.24 7.55
C VAL A 407 -1.05 1.06 6.30
N ALA A 408 -1.48 1.56 5.15
CA ALA A 408 -0.72 1.45 3.91
C ALA A 408 0.61 2.20 3.97
N ILE A 409 0.62 3.43 4.52
CA ILE A 409 1.85 4.24 4.70
C ILE A 409 2.85 3.52 5.61
N PHE A 410 2.37 2.86 6.66
CA PHE A 410 3.23 2.13 7.59
C PHE A 410 3.72 0.79 7.00
N MET A 411 2.80 -0.01 6.47
CA MET A 411 3.04 -1.41 6.15
C MET A 411 3.77 -1.61 4.82
N VAL A 412 3.43 -0.83 3.78
CA VAL A 412 3.99 -1.04 2.43
C VAL A 412 5.51 -0.85 2.40
N PRO A 413 6.08 0.26 2.94
CA PRO A 413 7.53 0.44 2.94
C PRO A 413 8.27 -0.65 3.73
N VAL A 414 7.68 -1.13 4.82
CA VAL A 414 8.25 -2.22 5.64
C VAL A 414 8.30 -3.53 4.86
N ILE A 415 7.22 -3.88 4.16
CA ILE A 415 7.18 -5.08 3.32
C ILE A 415 8.21 -4.97 2.18
N GLU A 416 8.24 -3.85 1.47
CA GLU A 416 9.17 -3.61 0.37
C GLU A 416 10.63 -3.78 0.83
N ALA A 417 11.00 -3.20 1.97
CA ALA A 417 12.34 -3.34 2.55
C ALA A 417 12.71 -4.79 2.90
N ILE A 418 11.76 -5.58 3.41
CA ILE A 418 11.98 -7.01 3.72
C ILE A 418 12.17 -7.82 2.43
N ILE A 419 11.34 -7.58 1.41
CA ILE A 419 11.41 -8.26 0.11
C ILE A 419 12.74 -7.94 -0.57
N GLU A 420 13.15 -6.67 -0.59
CA GLU A 420 14.41 -6.24 -1.18
C GLU A 420 15.61 -6.93 -0.54
N LYS A 421 15.65 -7.00 0.81
CA LYS A 421 16.70 -7.70 1.54
C LYS A 421 16.74 -9.20 1.18
N ARG A 422 15.58 -9.86 1.09
CA ARG A 422 15.49 -11.28 0.70
C ARG A 422 15.99 -11.51 -0.72
N ASN A 423 15.64 -10.64 -1.66
CA ASN A 423 16.07 -10.74 -3.06
C ASN A 423 17.59 -10.51 -3.18
N LYS A 424 18.15 -9.52 -2.46
CA LYS A 424 19.61 -9.30 -2.40
C LYS A 424 20.35 -10.54 -1.87
N ILE A 425 19.85 -11.20 -0.82
CA ILE A 425 20.44 -12.45 -0.28
C ILE A 425 20.30 -13.62 -1.25
N LYS A 426 19.11 -13.80 -1.85
CA LYS A 426 18.83 -14.91 -2.77
C LYS A 426 19.69 -14.82 -4.04
N ASN A 427 19.79 -13.64 -4.64
CA ASN A 427 20.62 -13.42 -5.83
C ASN A 427 22.11 -13.63 -5.50
N SER A 428 22.57 -13.20 -4.33
CA SER A 428 23.94 -13.47 -3.87
C SER A 428 24.23 -14.96 -3.64
N ARG A 429 23.27 -15.74 -3.13
CA ARG A 429 23.43 -17.20 -2.94
C ARG A 429 23.39 -17.98 -4.25
N ILE A 430 22.40 -17.73 -5.10
CA ILE A 430 22.23 -18.41 -6.39
C ILE A 430 23.47 -18.22 -7.26
N PHE A 431 24.06 -17.02 -7.29
CA PHE A 431 25.25 -16.78 -8.08
C PHE A 431 26.48 -17.55 -7.54
N MET A 432 26.68 -17.61 -6.23
CA MET A 432 27.80 -18.36 -5.63
C MET A 432 27.65 -19.88 -5.80
N GLU A 433 26.43 -20.40 -5.82
CA GLU A 433 26.15 -21.81 -6.15
C GLU A 433 26.30 -22.11 -7.65
N ASN A 434 26.13 -21.10 -8.51
CA ASN A 434 26.21 -21.23 -9.97
C ASN A 434 27.62 -21.05 -10.56
N ILE A 435 28.67 -20.79 -9.76
CA ILE A 435 30.06 -20.91 -10.24
C ILE A 435 30.35 -22.41 -10.40
N THR A 436 29.95 -22.96 -11.54
CA THR A 436 30.09 -24.39 -11.82
C THR A 436 31.54 -24.75 -12.15
N ASP A 437 31.93 -26.00 -11.89
CA ASP A 437 33.22 -26.54 -12.35
C ASP A 437 33.39 -26.42 -13.88
N ASN A 438 32.29 -26.30 -14.62
CA ASN A 438 32.29 -26.06 -16.06
C ASN A 438 32.76 -24.63 -16.41
N MET A 439 32.25 -23.60 -15.71
CA MET A 439 32.69 -22.21 -15.90
C MET A 439 34.18 -22.05 -15.55
N ILE A 440 34.64 -22.68 -14.46
CA ILE A 440 36.06 -22.62 -14.03
C ILE A 440 37.02 -23.22 -15.06
N LYS A 441 36.56 -24.23 -15.80
CA LYS A 441 37.37 -24.92 -16.82
C LYS A 441 37.33 -24.22 -18.18
N ASN A 442 36.21 -23.63 -18.55
CA ASN A 442 35.95 -23.20 -19.93
C ASN A 442 35.86 -21.69 -20.12
N GLU A 443 35.66 -20.91 -19.07
CA GLU A 443 35.58 -19.45 -19.15
C GLU A 443 36.85 -18.81 -18.60
N THR A 444 37.32 -17.77 -19.28
CA THR A 444 38.48 -16.97 -18.86
C THR A 444 38.20 -15.46 -18.93
N PRO A 445 37.15 -14.95 -18.26
CA PRO A 445 36.75 -13.54 -18.36
C PRO A 445 37.83 -12.56 -17.90
N TRP A 446 38.77 -13.01 -17.07
CA TRP A 446 39.97 -12.24 -16.71
C TRP A 446 40.85 -11.86 -17.92
N ASN A 447 40.66 -12.50 -19.07
CA ASN A 447 41.34 -12.15 -20.32
C ASN A 447 40.64 -11.06 -21.13
N ASP A 448 39.34 -10.82 -20.94
CA ASP A 448 38.52 -9.95 -21.81
C ASP A 448 38.92 -8.46 -21.73
N GLY A 449 39.60 -8.06 -20.65
CA GLY A 449 40.05 -6.69 -20.41
C GLY A 449 41.53 -6.41 -20.68
N ILE A 450 42.29 -7.41 -21.14
CA ILE A 450 43.74 -7.29 -21.38
C ILE A 450 43.96 -6.46 -22.66
N GLN A 451 44.74 -5.39 -22.55
CA GLN A 451 45.15 -4.56 -23.69
C GLN A 451 46.61 -4.79 -24.07
N ASN A 452 46.95 -4.45 -25.32
CA ASN A 452 48.31 -4.59 -25.81
C ASN A 452 49.25 -3.65 -25.02
N GLY A 453 50.27 -4.23 -24.37
CA GLY A 453 51.16 -3.51 -23.44
C GLY A 453 50.81 -3.65 -21.95
N ASP A 454 49.72 -4.34 -21.59
CA ASP A 454 49.42 -4.65 -20.19
C ASP A 454 50.46 -5.60 -19.60
N THR A 455 50.91 -5.28 -18.37
CA THR A 455 51.67 -6.24 -17.56
C THR A 455 50.72 -7.26 -16.94
N LEU A 456 51.09 -8.54 -16.98
CA LEU A 456 50.33 -9.63 -16.37
C LEU A 456 51.01 -10.07 -15.06
N LYS A 457 50.22 -10.31 -14.02
CA LYS A 457 50.69 -10.85 -12.74
C LYS A 457 49.79 -11.97 -12.25
N ARG A 458 50.38 -12.97 -11.62
CA ARG A 458 49.71 -14.08 -10.94
C ARG A 458 49.32 -13.66 -9.52
N VAL A 459 48.37 -14.37 -8.93
CA VAL A 459 47.96 -14.14 -7.52
C VAL A 459 49.16 -14.27 -6.58
N GLY A 460 50.02 -15.27 -6.82
CA GLY A 460 51.24 -15.52 -6.06
C GLY A 460 52.25 -14.36 -6.06
N ASP A 461 52.36 -13.61 -7.17
CA ASP A 461 53.35 -12.52 -7.33
C ASP A 461 53.15 -11.37 -6.34
N SER A 462 51.94 -11.25 -5.80
CA SER A 462 51.53 -10.15 -4.92
C SER A 462 51.00 -10.62 -3.57
N ARG A 463 51.09 -11.94 -3.29
CA ARG A 463 50.68 -12.51 -2.00
C ARG A 463 51.55 -11.96 -0.87
N CYS A 464 50.89 -11.61 0.24
CA CYS A 464 51.54 -11.15 1.46
C CYS A 464 51.08 -11.99 2.65
N GLU A 465 51.99 -12.22 3.58
CA GLU A 465 51.70 -12.84 4.88
C GLU A 465 52.40 -12.02 5.97
N GLN A 466 51.69 -11.74 7.05
CA GLN A 466 52.23 -11.01 8.19
C GLN A 466 51.73 -11.62 9.50
N THR A 467 52.65 -11.75 10.44
CA THR A 467 52.39 -12.38 11.74
C THR A 467 52.60 -11.36 12.86
N TYR A 468 51.68 -11.36 13.82
CA TYR A 468 51.70 -10.50 14.99
C TYR A 468 51.52 -11.33 16.26
N GLN A 469 52.30 -11.03 17.29
CA GLN A 469 52.00 -11.49 18.62
C GLN A 469 51.04 -10.51 19.30
N VAL A 470 49.89 -11.01 19.75
CA VAL A 470 48.89 -10.19 20.44
C VAL A 470 49.41 -9.88 21.85
N SER A 471 49.86 -8.63 22.05
CA SER A 471 50.30 -8.11 23.36
C SER A 471 49.18 -7.32 24.04
N ALA A 472 49.33 -7.07 25.34
CA ALA A 472 48.33 -6.40 26.18
C ALA A 472 47.88 -5.04 25.64
N ARG A 473 48.75 -4.31 24.90
CA ARG A 473 48.43 -3.00 24.32
C ARG A 473 47.34 -3.02 23.26
N TYR A 474 47.08 -4.19 22.65
CA TYR A 474 46.09 -4.36 21.59
C TYR A 474 44.74 -4.87 22.12
N LEU A 475 44.60 -5.05 23.43
CA LEU A 475 43.36 -5.54 24.00
C LEU A 475 42.38 -4.41 24.29
N ASN A 476 41.10 -4.72 24.13
CA ASN A 476 40.01 -3.91 24.65
C ASN A 476 39.73 -4.23 26.14
N ALA A 477 38.78 -3.49 26.73
CA ALA A 477 38.38 -3.66 28.13
C ALA A 477 37.86 -5.07 28.50
N SER A 478 37.51 -5.91 27.51
CA SER A 478 37.08 -7.30 27.72
C SER A 478 38.22 -8.32 27.62
N GLY A 479 39.47 -7.88 27.49
CA GLY A 479 40.65 -8.75 27.39
C GLY A 479 40.82 -9.43 26.03
N ARG A 480 40.20 -8.90 24.97
CA ARG A 480 40.25 -9.43 23.61
C ARG A 480 40.90 -8.43 22.67
N LEU A 481 41.53 -8.90 21.59
CA LEU A 481 42.06 -8.03 20.52
C LEU A 481 40.99 -7.04 20.09
N PHE A 482 41.31 -5.75 20.17
CA PHE A 482 40.41 -4.69 19.75
C PHE A 482 40.19 -4.77 18.24
N GLY A 483 38.93 -4.72 17.81
CA GLY A 483 38.58 -4.84 16.40
C GLY A 483 39.25 -3.76 15.53
N GLY A 484 39.43 -2.55 16.06
CA GLY A 484 40.12 -1.46 15.36
C GLY A 484 41.60 -1.76 15.05
N ASP A 485 42.32 -2.41 15.96
CA ASP A 485 43.71 -2.79 15.73
C ASP A 485 43.81 -3.87 14.65
N LEU A 486 42.94 -4.88 14.70
CA LEU A 486 42.90 -5.93 13.67
C LEU A 486 42.54 -5.33 12.30
N LEU A 487 41.59 -4.38 12.25
CA LEU A 487 41.24 -3.65 11.03
C LEU A 487 42.43 -2.88 10.45
N SER A 488 43.22 -2.22 11.31
CA SER A 488 44.42 -1.52 10.89
C SER A 488 45.44 -2.47 10.26
N TRP A 489 45.65 -3.66 10.84
CA TRP A 489 46.55 -4.66 10.27
C TRP A 489 46.04 -5.24 8.95
N ILE A 490 44.73 -5.47 8.84
CA ILE A 490 44.06 -5.94 7.62
C ILE A 490 44.26 -4.94 6.48
N ASP A 491 44.02 -3.65 6.72
CA ASP A 491 44.20 -2.64 5.69
C ASP A 491 45.67 -2.45 5.30
N LEU A 492 46.58 -2.52 6.28
CA LEU A 492 48.01 -2.42 6.02
C LEU A 492 48.50 -3.54 5.09
N ILE A 493 48.22 -4.80 5.42
CA ILE A 493 48.67 -5.94 4.60
C ILE A 493 47.96 -5.98 3.24
N GLY A 494 46.68 -5.62 3.20
CA GLY A 494 45.92 -5.50 1.96
C GLY A 494 46.51 -4.45 1.02
N GLY A 495 46.84 -3.28 1.56
CA GLY A 495 47.50 -2.20 0.83
C GLY A 495 48.89 -2.58 0.35
N ILE A 496 49.66 -3.34 1.14
CA ILE A 496 50.97 -3.86 0.70
C ILE A 496 50.81 -4.82 -0.48
N ALA A 497 49.85 -5.76 -0.43
CA ALA A 497 49.58 -6.66 -1.55
C ALA A 497 49.18 -5.89 -2.82
N ALA A 498 48.31 -4.89 -2.69
CA ALA A 498 47.91 -4.01 -3.78
C ALA A 498 49.10 -3.22 -4.37
N LYS A 499 49.95 -2.63 -3.51
CA LYS A 499 51.19 -1.94 -3.94
C LYS A 499 52.17 -2.87 -4.64
N ARG A 500 52.36 -4.10 -4.14
CA ARG A 500 53.19 -5.13 -4.81
C ARG A 500 52.62 -5.53 -6.16
N HIS A 501 51.29 -5.53 -6.30
CA HIS A 501 50.65 -5.83 -7.56
C HIS A 501 50.86 -4.69 -8.58
N CYS A 502 50.58 -3.44 -8.22
CA CYS A 502 50.61 -2.33 -9.18
C CYS A 502 51.93 -1.58 -9.29
N ASN A 503 52.88 -1.77 -8.36
CA ASN A 503 54.12 -1.01 -8.24
C ASN A 503 53.89 0.52 -8.14
N MET A 504 52.77 0.95 -7.57
CA MET A 504 52.36 2.35 -7.45
C MET A 504 51.77 2.64 -6.07
N PRO A 505 51.66 3.92 -5.66
CA PRO A 505 50.82 4.31 -4.54
C PRO A 505 49.37 3.83 -4.71
N VAL A 506 48.73 3.48 -3.60
CA VAL A 506 47.32 3.05 -3.59
C VAL A 506 46.58 3.74 -2.47
N SER A 507 45.26 3.91 -2.65
CA SER A 507 44.34 4.36 -1.61
C SER A 507 43.21 3.35 -1.41
N THR A 508 42.77 3.15 -0.17
CA THR A 508 41.65 2.28 0.18
C THR A 508 40.34 2.99 -0.17
N VAL A 509 39.55 2.41 -1.08
CA VAL A 509 38.29 3.02 -1.56
C VAL A 509 37.04 2.33 -1.02
N ALA A 510 37.16 1.07 -0.58
CA ALA A 510 36.07 0.37 0.08
C ALA A 510 36.60 -0.76 0.95
N ILE A 511 35.92 -1.02 2.06
CA ILE A 511 36.09 -2.20 2.90
C ILE A 511 34.70 -2.85 3.00
N ASP A 512 34.58 -4.12 2.64
CA ASP A 512 33.32 -4.86 2.76
C ASP A 512 33.00 -5.21 4.22
N ASN A 513 31.85 -5.87 4.46
CA ASN A 513 31.46 -6.30 5.80
C ASN A 513 32.49 -7.26 6.40
N ILE A 514 32.95 -6.93 7.61
CA ILE A 514 33.92 -7.71 8.38
C ILE A 514 33.19 -8.45 9.51
N HIS A 515 33.36 -9.77 9.54
CA HIS A 515 32.78 -10.63 10.56
C HIS A 515 33.88 -11.29 11.40
N PHE A 516 33.92 -10.97 12.69
CA PHE A 516 34.83 -11.60 13.65
C PHE A 516 34.16 -12.87 14.19
N SER A 517 34.57 -14.03 13.69
CA SER A 517 33.96 -15.32 14.06
C SER A 517 34.49 -15.86 15.40
N LYS A 518 35.70 -15.48 15.78
CA LYS A 518 36.35 -15.87 17.05
C LYS A 518 37.14 -14.71 17.65
N PRO A 519 37.20 -14.57 18.98
CA PRO A 519 38.10 -13.62 19.63
C PRO A 519 39.56 -14.09 19.55
N MET A 520 40.50 -13.13 19.60
CA MET A 520 41.94 -13.38 19.85
C MET A 520 42.31 -12.78 21.21
N TYR A 521 43.23 -13.40 21.93
CA TYR A 521 43.64 -13.07 23.30
C TYR A 521 45.13 -12.74 23.38
N THR A 522 45.58 -12.18 24.51
CA THR A 522 47.01 -11.96 24.74
C THR A 522 47.79 -13.28 24.66
N GLY A 523 48.93 -13.23 23.96
CA GLY A 523 49.78 -14.39 23.70
C GLY A 523 49.46 -15.11 22.40
N ASP A 524 48.26 -14.93 21.83
CA ASP A 524 47.91 -15.53 20.55
C ASP A 524 48.81 -15.00 19.42
N ILE A 525 49.08 -15.86 18.45
CA ILE A 525 49.77 -15.52 17.21
C ILE A 525 48.71 -15.26 16.13
N ALA A 526 48.54 -14.00 15.77
CA ALA A 526 47.66 -13.58 14.69
C ALA A 526 48.42 -13.64 13.35
N VAL A 527 47.91 -14.41 12.40
CA VAL A 527 48.48 -14.52 11.04
C VAL A 527 47.49 -13.95 10.04
N LEU A 528 47.92 -12.94 9.28
CA LEU A 528 47.12 -12.33 8.22
C LEU A 528 47.71 -12.72 6.86
N VAL A 529 46.87 -13.19 5.95
CA VAL A 529 47.25 -13.58 4.59
C VAL A 529 46.42 -12.79 3.59
N ALA A 530 47.08 -11.98 2.76
CA ALA A 530 46.46 -11.16 1.73
C ALA A 530 46.69 -11.74 0.33
N ASN A 531 45.63 -11.89 -0.45
CA ASN A 531 45.67 -12.31 -1.85
C ASN A 531 44.75 -11.40 -2.68
N LEU A 532 45.18 -11.03 -3.89
CA LEU A 532 44.26 -10.40 -4.82
C LEU A 532 43.22 -11.41 -5.29
N THR A 533 41.98 -10.96 -5.38
CA THR A 533 40.84 -11.77 -5.85
C THR A 533 40.29 -11.27 -7.16
N HIS A 534 40.29 -9.96 -7.42
CA HIS A 534 39.77 -9.41 -8.67
C HIS A 534 40.47 -8.09 -9.02
N VAL A 535 40.64 -7.79 -10.31
CA VAL A 535 41.26 -6.55 -10.80
C VAL A 535 40.37 -5.88 -11.85
N GLY A 536 40.04 -4.61 -11.62
CA GLY A 536 39.36 -3.73 -12.58
C GLY A 536 40.35 -2.91 -13.41
N ASN A 537 39.92 -1.76 -13.95
CA ASN A 537 40.83 -0.94 -14.77
C ASN A 537 41.97 -0.33 -13.94
N SER A 538 41.63 0.35 -12.85
CA SER A 538 42.54 1.00 -11.89
C SER A 538 42.39 0.49 -10.45
N THR A 539 41.47 -0.44 -10.22
CA THR A 539 41.10 -0.94 -8.89
C THR A 539 41.51 -2.39 -8.70
N MET A 540 41.85 -2.75 -7.48
CA MET A 540 42.25 -4.11 -7.08
C MET A 540 41.46 -4.51 -5.84
N GLU A 541 40.78 -5.65 -5.90
CA GLU A 541 40.17 -6.28 -4.73
C GLU A 541 41.18 -7.25 -4.10
N VAL A 542 41.37 -7.12 -2.79
CA VAL A 542 42.26 -7.95 -1.98
C VAL A 542 41.44 -8.62 -0.88
N ARG A 543 41.52 -9.95 -0.79
CA ARG A 543 41.01 -10.74 0.32
C ARG A 543 42.08 -10.92 1.37
N VAL A 544 41.78 -10.56 2.62
CA VAL A 544 42.64 -10.77 3.77
C VAL A 544 41.98 -11.77 4.72
N ASN A 545 42.62 -12.91 4.93
CA ASN A 545 42.21 -13.89 5.92
C ASN A 545 43.08 -13.73 7.18
N SER A 546 42.43 -13.56 8.32
CA SER A 546 43.06 -13.46 9.64
C SER A 546 42.87 -14.78 10.38
N TYR A 547 43.94 -15.34 10.91
CA TYR A 547 43.96 -16.61 11.64
C TYR A 547 44.56 -16.41 13.04
N VAL A 548 44.18 -17.27 13.98
CA VAL A 548 44.99 -17.58 15.16
C VAL A 548 45.75 -18.86 14.90
N GLU A 549 47.05 -18.85 15.12
CA GLU A 549 47.92 -20.02 15.05
C GLU A 549 48.11 -20.64 16.44
N ASP A 550 47.81 -21.93 16.54
CA ASP A 550 48.06 -22.73 17.75
C ASP A 550 49.54 -23.15 17.78
N LEU A 551 50.27 -22.67 18.78
CA LEU A 551 51.71 -22.91 18.92
C LEU A 551 52.09 -24.38 19.15
N ALA A 552 51.20 -25.17 19.76
CA ALA A 552 51.49 -26.57 20.07
C ALA A 552 51.32 -27.46 18.83
N THR A 553 50.41 -27.10 17.93
CA THR A 553 50.04 -27.94 16.77
C THR A 553 50.41 -27.34 15.41
N GLY A 554 50.74 -26.05 15.34
CA GLY A 554 50.93 -25.30 14.10
C GLY A 554 49.64 -25.07 13.30
N LYS A 555 48.47 -25.45 13.84
CA LYS A 555 47.19 -25.33 13.13
C LYS A 555 46.68 -23.89 13.18
N ARG A 556 46.20 -23.40 12.04
CA ARG A 556 45.61 -22.06 11.89
C ARG A 556 44.09 -22.13 11.90
N PHE A 557 43.47 -21.36 12.77
CA PHE A 557 42.02 -21.24 12.86
C PHE A 557 41.56 -19.89 12.31
N LEU A 558 40.69 -19.91 11.30
CA LEU A 558 40.17 -18.69 10.68
C LEU A 558 39.36 -17.89 11.72
N VAL A 559 39.71 -16.61 11.86
CA VAL A 559 39.01 -15.63 12.70
C VAL A 559 38.15 -14.71 11.86
N ASN A 560 38.69 -14.21 10.76
CA ASN A 560 38.03 -13.24 9.92
C ASN A 560 38.48 -13.36 8.46
N THR A 561 37.56 -13.12 7.54
CA THR A 561 37.84 -12.82 6.14
C THR A 561 37.32 -11.42 5.84
N ALA A 562 38.17 -10.58 5.24
CA ALA A 562 37.83 -9.23 4.81
C ALA A 562 38.16 -9.05 3.33
N TYR A 563 37.35 -8.27 2.62
CA TYR A 563 37.60 -7.88 1.23
C TYR A 563 37.74 -6.37 1.16
N LEU A 564 38.86 -5.91 0.61
CA LEU A 564 39.23 -4.50 0.52
C LEU A 564 39.46 -4.15 -0.93
N VAL A 565 39.00 -2.97 -1.33
CA VAL A 565 39.22 -2.44 -2.67
C VAL A 565 40.18 -1.28 -2.58
N TYR A 566 41.25 -1.38 -3.35
CA TYR A 566 42.27 -0.34 -3.50
C TYR A 566 42.19 0.26 -4.90
N VAL A 567 42.52 1.54 -5.02
CA VAL A 567 42.74 2.21 -6.30
C VAL A 567 44.21 2.59 -6.42
N ALA A 568 44.84 2.29 -7.56
CA ALA A 568 46.19 2.76 -7.84
C ALA A 568 46.16 4.22 -8.30
N LEU A 569 47.11 5.03 -7.82
CA LEU A 569 47.18 6.46 -8.06
C LEU A 569 48.54 6.85 -8.64
N GLN A 570 48.51 7.66 -9.69
CA GLN A 570 49.65 8.40 -10.21
C GLN A 570 49.23 9.87 -10.33
N ASP A 571 49.97 10.78 -9.70
CA ASP A 571 49.62 12.20 -9.61
C ASP A 571 48.18 12.44 -9.12
N ASP A 572 47.77 11.70 -8.08
CA ASP A 572 46.43 11.68 -7.48
C ASP A 572 45.28 11.29 -8.44
N LYS A 573 45.60 10.73 -9.61
CA LYS A 573 44.61 10.24 -10.59
C LYS A 573 44.63 8.71 -10.66
N PRO A 574 43.46 8.05 -10.82
CA PRO A 574 43.40 6.61 -11.01
C PRO A 574 44.24 6.16 -12.20
N HIS A 575 45.19 5.24 -11.95
CA HIS A 575 46.08 4.71 -12.98
C HIS A 575 45.78 3.24 -13.30
N ARG A 576 46.05 2.83 -14.53
CA ARG A 576 45.82 1.46 -14.99
C ARG A 576 46.73 0.49 -14.25
N VAL A 577 46.18 -0.64 -13.77
CA VAL A 577 46.95 -1.64 -13.03
C VAL A 577 47.26 -2.88 -13.88
N PRO A 578 48.30 -3.66 -13.52
CA PRO A 578 48.56 -4.97 -14.12
C PRO A 578 47.32 -5.87 -14.05
N ARG A 579 47.16 -6.76 -15.04
CA ARG A 579 46.04 -7.70 -15.10
C ARG A 579 46.34 -8.93 -14.25
N LEU A 580 45.33 -9.41 -13.51
CA LEU A 580 45.46 -10.57 -12.64
C LEU A 580 45.11 -11.85 -13.39
N ILE A 581 46.04 -12.80 -13.41
CA ILE A 581 45.84 -14.13 -13.98
C ILE A 581 45.68 -15.16 -12.84
N PRO A 582 44.46 -15.66 -12.58
CA PRO A 582 44.24 -16.75 -11.63
C PRO A 582 44.68 -18.08 -12.25
N GLU A 583 45.43 -18.90 -11.51
CA GLU A 583 45.98 -20.16 -11.99
C GLU A 583 45.20 -21.37 -11.44
N THR A 584 44.92 -21.36 -10.14
CA THR A 584 44.22 -22.47 -9.47
C THR A 584 42.71 -22.34 -9.56
N ASP A 585 41.99 -23.46 -9.45
CA ASP A 585 40.51 -23.46 -9.45
C ASP A 585 39.92 -22.59 -8.32
N ILE A 586 40.62 -22.52 -7.17
CA ILE A 586 40.25 -21.67 -6.04
C ILE A 586 40.40 -20.19 -6.41
N GLU A 587 41.50 -19.81 -7.05
CA GLU A 587 41.73 -18.43 -7.49
C GLU A 587 40.73 -18.00 -8.55
N LYS A 588 40.41 -18.89 -9.50
CA LYS A 588 39.39 -18.64 -10.53
C LYS A 588 38.02 -18.41 -9.90
N ARG A 589 37.61 -19.24 -8.93
CA ARG A 589 36.35 -19.04 -8.17
C ARG A 589 36.33 -17.70 -7.45
N GLU A 590 37.42 -17.31 -6.81
CA GLU A 590 37.54 -16.02 -6.12
C GLU A 590 37.46 -14.84 -7.09
N TRP A 591 37.95 -14.99 -8.32
CA TRP A 591 37.84 -13.98 -9.36
C TRP A 591 36.38 -13.73 -9.76
N PHE A 592 35.64 -14.78 -10.09
CA PHE A 592 34.21 -14.69 -10.39
C PHE A 592 33.43 -14.06 -9.23
N ALA A 593 33.70 -14.50 -8.00
CA ALA A 593 33.04 -13.93 -6.82
C ALA A 593 33.41 -12.44 -6.61
N GLY A 594 34.64 -12.04 -6.92
CA GLY A 594 35.12 -10.66 -6.83
C GLY A 594 34.47 -9.72 -7.85
N GLU A 595 34.23 -10.21 -9.06
CA GLU A 595 33.49 -9.47 -10.09
C GLU A 595 32.06 -9.15 -9.61
N THR A 596 31.35 -10.13 -9.07
CA THR A 596 30.00 -9.93 -8.52
C THR A 596 29.99 -8.96 -7.35
N ARG A 597 30.96 -9.09 -6.43
CA ARG A 597 31.11 -8.12 -5.33
C ARG A 597 31.30 -6.71 -5.88
N ASN A 598 32.09 -6.53 -6.94
CA ASN A 598 32.26 -5.25 -7.60
C ASN A 598 30.94 -4.70 -8.20
N GLU A 599 30.13 -5.54 -8.84
CA GLU A 599 28.80 -5.14 -9.33
C GLU A 599 27.86 -4.70 -8.21
N ILE A 600 27.81 -5.47 -7.12
CA ILE A 600 27.01 -5.14 -5.93
C ILE A 600 27.47 -3.78 -5.36
N ARG A 601 28.78 -3.53 -5.26
CA ARG A 601 29.32 -2.23 -4.82
C ARG A 601 28.92 -1.08 -5.75
N LYS A 602 28.91 -1.30 -7.07
CA LYS A 602 28.44 -0.29 -8.04
C LYS A 602 26.96 0.01 -7.88
N SER A 603 26.13 -1.00 -7.59
CA SER A 603 24.70 -0.81 -7.30
C SER A 603 24.50 0.02 -6.03
N ARG A 604 25.19 -0.33 -4.93
CA ARG A 604 25.11 0.40 -3.65
C ARG A 604 25.51 1.87 -3.80
N ARG A 605 26.58 2.17 -4.55
CA ARG A 605 26.98 3.55 -4.85
C ARG A 605 25.92 4.35 -5.60
N LYS A 606 25.16 3.72 -6.51
CA LYS A 606 24.03 4.39 -7.21
C LYS A 606 22.86 4.67 -6.27
N GLU A 607 22.68 3.84 -5.25
CA GLU A 607 21.65 4.00 -4.20
C GLU A 607 22.06 5.04 -3.13
N GLY A 608 23.27 5.61 -3.19
CA GLY A 608 23.77 6.60 -2.23
C GLY A 608 24.20 6.02 -0.89
N ILE A 609 24.50 4.71 -0.84
CA ILE A 609 24.94 3.96 0.35
C ILE A 609 26.43 3.66 0.26
#